data_AF-F8S110-F1
#
_entry.id   AF-F8S110-F1
#
_cell.length_a   1.000
_cell.length_b   1.000
_cell.length_c   1.000
_cell.angle_alpha   90.00
_cell.angle_beta   90.00
_cell.angle_gamma   90.00
#
_symmetry.space_group_name_H-M   'P 1'
#
loop_
_entity.id
_entity.type
_entity.pdbx_description
1 polymer ?
#
loop_
_entity_poly.entity_id
_entity_poly.type
_entity_poly.pdbx_seq_one_letter_code
_entity_poly.pdbx_strand_id
1 'polypeptide(L)'
;MCNQKDSAGVIQDHSAINLLVAATMAHEMGHNLGMDHDGNQCRCGTPSCVMSAVLNEQHSYEFSDCSQNQYQMFIINYNPQCILNEPLPTDIVSPPVCGNELLEVGEECDCGSTSNCQDPCCDAATCKLHSWVECESGECCEQCKFTSAGNVCRPARSECDIAESCTGQSADCPTDDLHRNGQPCLNNFGYCYNGNCPMIDHQCYALFGAGAAVAQDACFDINQSGQNYFYCRKENGVNIPCAYEDVKCGRLFCKFNNFPCQYKYSEDLDYGMVDHGTKCADGKVCNNRQCVDVTTAY
;
A
#
# COMPACT_ATOMS: atom_id res chain seq x y z
N MET A 1 -10.76 5.56 21.91
CA MET A 1 -10.96 5.94 20.49
C MET A 1 -11.27 4.71 19.63
N CYS A 2 -12.11 4.83 18.60
CA CYS A 2 -12.51 3.78 17.63
C CYS A 2 -13.25 2.54 18.16
N ASN A 3 -13.29 2.31 19.47
CA ASN A 3 -14.08 1.23 20.06
C ASN A 3 -15.58 1.56 19.97
N GLN A 4 -16.38 0.59 19.50
CA GLN A 4 -17.82 0.76 19.25
C GLN A 4 -18.65 1.18 20.48
N LYS A 5 -18.18 0.87 21.70
CA LYS A 5 -18.85 1.22 22.96
C LYS A 5 -18.13 2.31 23.73
N ASP A 6 -16.81 2.34 23.64
CA ASP A 6 -15.98 3.15 24.53
C ASP A 6 -15.45 4.43 23.85
N SER A 7 -15.67 4.62 22.54
CA SER A 7 -15.31 5.85 21.84
C SER A 7 -16.36 6.95 22.08
N ALA A 8 -16.56 7.30 23.34
CA ALA A 8 -17.56 8.25 23.80
C ALA A 8 -17.03 9.09 24.97
N GLY A 9 -17.68 10.21 25.24
CA GLY A 9 -17.42 11.09 26.38
C GLY A 9 -18.68 11.86 26.72
N VAL A 10 -18.80 12.33 27.96
CA VAL A 10 -19.94 13.15 28.39
C VAL A 10 -19.41 14.47 28.88
N ILE A 11 -19.83 15.55 28.23
CA ILE A 11 -19.40 16.91 28.54
C ILE A 11 -20.60 17.68 29.04
N GLN A 12 -20.45 18.30 30.22
CA GLN A 12 -21.43 19.25 30.71
C GLN A 12 -21.23 20.59 30.01
N ASP A 13 -22.30 21.19 29.51
CA ASP A 13 -22.32 22.60 29.10
C ASP A 13 -22.30 23.50 30.36
N HIS A 14 -21.14 23.59 30.99
CA HIS A 14 -20.98 24.14 32.34
C HIS A 14 -20.77 25.66 32.39
N SER A 15 -20.55 26.30 31.23
CA SER A 15 -20.22 27.71 31.15
C SER A 15 -20.77 28.34 29.87
N ALA A 16 -21.21 29.60 29.96
CA ALA A 16 -21.56 30.40 28.78
C ALA A 16 -20.34 30.80 27.93
N ILE A 17 -19.12 30.54 28.41
CA ILE A 17 -17.88 30.79 27.68
C ILE A 17 -17.53 29.54 26.87
N ASN A 18 -17.80 29.56 25.56
CA ASN A 18 -17.59 28.44 24.65
C ASN A 18 -16.18 27.83 24.73
N LEU A 19 -15.14 28.66 24.94
CA LEU A 19 -13.77 28.17 25.08
C LEU A 19 -13.58 27.21 26.26
N LEU A 20 -14.26 27.45 27.38
CA LEU A 20 -14.14 26.57 28.56
C LEU A 20 -14.81 25.21 28.31
N VAL A 21 -15.94 25.20 27.59
CA VAL A 21 -16.62 23.97 27.19
C VAL A 21 -15.82 23.21 26.13
N ALA A 22 -15.20 23.93 25.17
CA ALA A 22 -14.31 23.36 24.17
C ALA A 22 -13.06 22.73 24.81
N ALA A 23 -12.47 23.37 25.83
CA ALA A 23 -11.34 22.80 26.58
C ALA A 23 -11.75 21.52 27.32
N THR A 24 -12.94 21.47 27.92
CA THR A 24 -13.49 20.23 28.51
C THR A 24 -13.72 19.15 27.44
N MET A 25 -14.21 19.52 26.27
CA MET A 25 -14.35 18.57 25.15
C MET A 25 -12.99 18.00 24.72
N ALA A 26 -11.98 18.86 24.57
CA ALA A 26 -10.62 18.44 24.24
C ALA A 26 -10.01 17.53 25.32
N HIS A 27 -10.28 17.80 26.61
CA HIS A 27 -9.86 16.96 27.73
C HIS A 27 -10.43 15.54 27.64
N GLU A 28 -11.75 15.42 27.46
CA GLU A 28 -12.40 14.09 27.33
C GLU A 28 -11.99 13.36 26.04
N MET A 29 -11.75 14.09 24.95
CA MET A 29 -11.18 13.51 23.73
C MET A 29 -9.72 13.06 23.94
N GLY A 30 -8.93 13.78 24.74
CA GLY A 30 -7.58 13.40 25.14
C GLY A 30 -7.56 12.06 25.87
N HIS A 31 -8.48 11.84 26.82
CA HIS A 31 -8.66 10.54 27.47
C HIS A 31 -9.00 9.43 26.47
N ASN A 32 -9.91 9.71 25.53
CA ASN A 32 -10.22 8.77 24.44
C ASN A 32 -8.99 8.43 23.59
N LEU A 33 -8.03 9.34 23.47
CA LEU A 33 -6.76 9.19 22.76
C LEU A 33 -5.60 8.74 23.67
N GLY A 34 -5.91 8.19 24.84
CA GLY A 34 -4.94 7.53 25.73
C GLY A 34 -4.09 8.46 26.58
N MET A 35 -4.48 9.73 26.73
CA MET A 35 -3.83 10.67 27.64
C MET A 35 -4.40 10.55 29.05
N ASP A 36 -3.53 10.64 30.07
CA ASP A 36 -3.93 10.70 31.48
C ASP A 36 -3.88 12.15 31.98
N HIS A 37 -4.36 12.38 33.21
CA HIS A 37 -4.20 13.69 33.84
C HIS A 37 -2.73 14.07 34.05
N ASP A 38 -2.45 15.37 33.94
CA ASP A 38 -1.15 15.96 34.20
C ASP A 38 -0.75 15.86 35.68
N GLY A 39 0.46 15.34 35.92
CA GLY A 39 1.12 15.37 37.23
C GLY A 39 2.06 16.56 37.40
N ASN A 40 2.66 16.70 38.59
CA ASN A 40 3.54 17.84 38.94
C ASN A 40 4.77 18.01 38.02
N GLN A 41 5.19 16.96 37.34
CA GLN A 41 6.33 16.98 36.40
C GLN A 41 5.96 17.47 34.99
N CYS A 42 4.67 17.49 34.65
CA CYS A 42 4.18 17.81 33.30
C CYS A 42 4.11 19.32 33.10
N ARG A 43 4.46 19.79 31.90
CA ARG A 43 4.59 21.21 31.58
C ARG A 43 3.97 21.54 30.23
N CYS A 44 3.34 22.71 30.17
CA CYS A 44 2.96 23.41 28.94
C CYS A 44 3.39 24.89 29.07
N GLY A 45 3.22 25.71 28.04
CA GLY A 45 3.57 27.13 28.03
C GLY A 45 2.69 28.03 28.89
N THR A 46 1.74 27.43 29.63
CA THR A 46 0.70 28.12 30.40
C THR A 46 0.54 27.51 31.79
N PRO A 47 -0.13 28.19 32.74
CA PRO A 47 -0.29 27.69 34.11
C PRO A 47 -1.17 26.44 34.26
N SER A 48 -2.04 26.14 33.29
CA SER A 48 -2.98 25.01 33.33
C SER A 48 -3.18 24.45 31.93
N CYS A 49 -2.69 23.24 31.70
CA CYS A 49 -2.78 22.53 30.42
C CYS A 49 -4.14 21.82 30.26
N VAL A 50 -4.46 21.38 29.04
CA VAL A 50 -5.74 20.70 28.73
C VAL A 50 -6.00 19.49 29.63
N MET A 51 -4.98 18.67 29.91
CA MET A 51 -5.13 17.45 30.73
C MET A 51 -4.97 17.69 32.24
N SER A 52 -5.06 18.93 32.71
CA SER A 52 -5.11 19.20 34.16
C SER A 52 -6.36 18.58 34.78
N ALA A 53 -6.20 17.91 35.93
CA ALA A 53 -7.30 17.23 36.63
C ALA A 53 -8.39 18.18 37.18
N VAL A 54 -8.16 19.50 37.16
CA VAL A 54 -9.07 20.49 37.72
C VAL A 54 -9.28 21.63 36.72
N LEU A 55 -10.54 21.98 36.50
CA LEU A 55 -10.90 23.15 35.71
C LEU A 55 -10.49 24.46 36.42
N ASN A 56 -9.89 25.39 35.68
CA ASN A 56 -9.38 26.68 36.14
C ASN A 56 -9.91 27.78 35.19
N GLU A 57 -10.29 28.95 35.73
CA GLU A 57 -10.83 30.05 34.90
C GLU A 57 -9.84 30.57 33.85
N GLN A 58 -8.54 30.33 34.05
CA GLN A 58 -7.47 30.72 33.14
C GLN A 58 -6.97 29.52 32.31
N HIS A 59 -7.91 28.87 31.60
CA HIS A 59 -7.64 27.67 30.83
C HIS A 59 -6.84 27.91 29.56
N SER A 60 -5.89 26.99 29.31
CA SER A 60 -5.08 26.94 28.10
C SER A 60 -5.68 26.00 27.05
N TYR A 61 -5.24 26.21 25.81
CA TYR A 61 -5.46 25.33 24.66
C TYR A 61 -4.26 24.40 24.41
N GLU A 62 -3.23 24.43 25.26
CA GLU A 62 -2.00 23.65 25.07
C GLU A 62 -2.03 22.32 25.83
N PHE A 63 -1.66 21.23 25.15
CA PHE A 63 -1.32 19.96 25.78
C PHE A 63 0.06 20.00 26.42
N SER A 64 0.23 19.28 27.53
CA SER A 64 1.53 19.13 28.19
C SER A 64 2.49 18.24 27.40
N ASP A 65 3.78 18.31 27.73
CA ASP A 65 4.79 17.36 27.26
C ASP A 65 4.46 15.89 27.61
N CYS A 66 3.90 15.63 28.78
CA CYS A 66 3.39 14.32 29.18
C CYS A 66 2.26 13.82 28.25
N SER A 67 1.28 14.68 27.99
CA SER A 67 0.13 14.36 27.13
C SER A 67 0.58 13.98 25.71
N GLN A 68 1.53 14.75 25.15
CA GLN A 68 2.09 14.45 23.82
C GLN A 68 2.79 13.09 23.78
N ASN A 69 3.57 12.75 24.81
CA ASN A 69 4.24 11.45 24.90
C ASN A 69 3.22 10.30 25.00
N GLN A 70 2.22 10.44 25.87
CA GLN A 70 1.18 9.43 26.08
C GLN A 70 0.36 9.20 24.80
N TYR A 71 -0.02 10.28 24.11
CA TYR A 71 -0.68 10.19 22.81
C TYR A 71 0.14 9.42 21.78
N GLN A 72 1.43 9.76 21.66
CA GLN A 72 2.30 9.07 20.71
C GLN A 72 2.45 7.58 21.04
N MET A 73 2.57 7.22 22.32
CA MET A 73 2.58 5.84 22.77
C MET A 73 1.25 5.13 22.49
N PHE A 74 0.11 5.82 22.64
CA PHE A 74 -1.21 5.27 22.31
C PHE A 74 -1.32 4.96 20.81
N ILE A 75 -0.97 5.89 19.93
CA ILE A 75 -1.00 5.68 18.47
C ILE A 75 -0.10 4.53 18.05
N ILE A 76 1.14 4.47 18.55
CA ILE A 76 2.10 3.40 18.21
C ILE A 76 1.61 2.02 18.65
N ASN A 77 1.09 1.92 19.88
CA ASN A 77 0.75 0.62 20.46
C ASN A 77 -0.62 0.10 20.02
N TYR A 78 -1.60 0.99 19.84
CA TYR A 78 -3.00 0.61 19.56
C TYR A 78 -3.41 0.82 18.11
N ASN A 79 -2.71 1.70 17.36
CA ASN A 79 -2.93 1.97 15.93
C ASN A 79 -4.41 2.04 15.52
N PRO A 80 -5.19 2.99 16.08
CA PRO A 80 -6.63 3.08 15.83
C PRO A 80 -6.93 3.39 14.36
N GLN A 81 -7.40 2.39 13.61
CA GLN A 81 -7.56 2.53 12.15
C GLN A 81 -8.64 3.55 11.73
N CYS A 82 -9.65 3.82 12.56
CA CYS A 82 -10.78 4.66 12.18
C CYS A 82 -10.48 6.17 12.11
N ILE A 83 -9.27 6.60 12.50
CA ILE A 83 -8.82 8.00 12.43
C ILE A 83 -7.75 8.23 11.37
N LEU A 84 -7.51 7.24 10.50
CA LEU A 84 -6.49 7.32 9.44
C LEU A 84 -7.02 7.94 8.15
N ASN A 85 -8.32 7.79 7.87
CA ASN A 85 -8.92 8.39 6.69
C ASN A 85 -9.29 9.84 6.98
N GLU A 86 -8.97 10.72 6.03
CA GLU A 86 -9.51 12.06 5.99
C GLU A 86 -10.99 12.00 5.59
N PRO A 87 -11.90 12.74 6.26
CA PRO A 87 -13.29 12.81 5.85
C PRO A 87 -13.41 13.51 4.48
N LEU A 88 -14.43 13.16 3.68
CA LEU A 88 -14.69 13.92 2.47
C LEU A 88 -15.20 15.31 2.83
N PRO A 89 -14.94 16.36 2.03
CA PRO A 89 -15.45 17.71 2.29
C PRO A 89 -16.97 17.73 2.50
N THR A 90 -17.71 16.86 1.79
CA THR A 90 -19.17 16.73 1.89
C THR A 90 -19.67 16.04 3.16
N ASP A 91 -18.80 15.36 3.90
CA ASP A 91 -19.16 14.70 5.17
C ASP A 91 -19.09 15.66 6.36
N ILE A 92 -18.41 16.80 6.19
CA ILE A 92 -18.25 17.83 7.21
C ILE A 92 -19.50 18.74 7.20
N VAL A 93 -20.19 18.78 8.34
CA VAL A 93 -21.47 19.51 8.50
C VAL A 93 -21.31 20.89 9.12
N SER A 94 -20.12 21.21 9.65
CA SER A 94 -19.81 22.55 10.12
C SER A 94 -19.78 23.55 8.95
N PRO A 95 -20.08 24.83 9.20
CA PRO A 95 -19.76 25.87 8.24
C PRO A 95 -18.26 25.85 7.92
N PRO A 96 -17.85 25.92 6.64
CA PRO A 96 -16.44 25.92 6.24
C PRO A 96 -15.63 27.05 6.90
N VAL A 97 -14.40 26.76 7.32
CA VAL A 97 -13.49 27.73 7.94
C VAL A 97 -12.09 27.62 7.34
N CYS A 98 -11.80 28.50 6.39
CA CYS A 98 -10.47 28.61 5.81
C CYS A 98 -9.37 28.87 6.86
N GLY A 99 -8.35 28.01 6.83
CA GLY A 99 -7.18 28.01 7.68
C GLY A 99 -7.29 27.08 8.89
N ASN A 100 -8.23 26.13 8.88
CA ASN A 100 -8.43 25.14 9.95
C ASN A 100 -7.77 23.78 9.67
N GLU A 101 -7.02 23.67 8.56
CA GLU A 101 -6.32 22.45 8.12
C GLU A 101 -7.24 21.29 7.70
N LEU A 102 -8.51 21.56 7.39
CA LEU A 102 -9.45 20.58 6.84
C LEU A 102 -9.98 21.07 5.50
N LEU A 103 -9.91 20.23 4.46
CA LEU A 103 -10.49 20.58 3.17
C LEU A 103 -12.03 20.53 3.26
N GLU A 104 -12.68 21.68 3.24
CA GLU A 104 -14.14 21.80 3.35
C GLU A 104 -14.81 22.25 2.04
N VAL A 105 -16.15 22.14 1.97
CA VAL A 105 -16.90 22.51 0.76
C VAL A 105 -16.69 23.99 0.42
N GLY A 106 -16.16 24.25 -0.77
CA GLY A 106 -15.96 25.61 -1.31
C GLY A 106 -14.49 26.07 -1.32
N GLU A 107 -13.63 25.34 -0.62
CA GLU A 107 -12.18 25.50 -0.63
C GLU A 107 -11.56 24.66 -1.74
N GLU A 108 -10.41 25.08 -2.24
CA GLU A 108 -9.60 24.28 -3.18
C GLU A 108 -8.39 23.65 -2.47
N CYS A 109 -7.98 24.20 -1.33
CA CYS A 109 -6.90 23.73 -0.48
C CYS A 109 -7.06 24.36 0.92
N ASP A 110 -6.54 23.73 1.96
CA ASP A 110 -6.38 24.34 3.30
C ASP A 110 -5.09 23.81 3.94
N CYS A 111 -4.12 24.71 4.15
CA CYS A 111 -2.83 24.41 4.76
C CYS A 111 -2.66 25.07 6.13
N GLY A 112 -3.77 25.49 6.75
CA GLY A 112 -3.79 26.24 7.99
C GLY A 112 -3.68 27.75 7.78
N SER A 113 -3.34 28.45 8.85
CA SER A 113 -3.16 29.91 8.84
C SER A 113 -2.00 30.37 7.94
N THR A 114 -1.99 31.65 7.59
CA THR A 114 -0.88 32.30 6.88
C THR A 114 0.47 32.21 7.61
N SER A 115 0.49 31.86 8.89
CA SER A 115 1.71 31.79 9.71
C SER A 115 2.33 30.40 9.78
N ASN A 116 1.53 29.33 9.59
CA ASN A 116 1.98 27.94 9.67
C ASN A 116 1.88 27.19 8.34
N CYS A 117 1.20 27.72 7.33
CA CYS A 117 1.12 27.10 6.02
C CYS A 117 2.51 26.88 5.40
N GLN A 118 2.80 25.62 5.10
CA GLN A 118 4.03 25.18 4.42
C GLN A 118 3.76 24.69 3.00
N ASP A 119 2.49 24.56 2.61
CA ASP A 119 2.10 24.18 1.27
C ASP A 119 2.35 25.35 0.31
N PRO A 120 3.33 25.26 -0.62
CA PRO A 120 3.63 26.35 -1.54
C PRO A 120 2.51 26.61 -2.54
N CYS A 121 1.54 25.71 -2.66
CA CYS A 121 0.51 25.70 -3.69
C CYS A 121 -0.76 26.40 -3.26
N CYS A 122 -0.96 26.49 -1.94
CA CYS A 122 -2.16 27.00 -1.34
C CYS A 122 -1.99 28.44 -0.86
N ASP A 123 -2.89 29.32 -1.30
CA ASP A 123 -3.04 30.63 -0.70
C ASP A 123 -3.80 30.50 0.63
N ALA A 124 -3.06 30.39 1.73
CA ALA A 124 -3.60 30.24 3.08
C ALA A 124 -4.58 31.34 3.51
N ALA A 125 -4.58 32.52 2.88
CA ALA A 125 -5.51 33.59 3.22
C ALA A 125 -6.89 33.40 2.56
N THR A 126 -6.96 32.61 1.49
CA THR A 126 -8.17 32.46 0.67
C THR A 126 -8.62 31.01 0.50
N CYS A 127 -7.80 30.03 0.88
CA CYS A 127 -8.03 28.59 0.68
C CYS A 127 -8.28 28.26 -0.79
N LYS A 128 -7.48 28.91 -1.63
CA LYS A 128 -7.47 28.78 -3.09
C LYS A 128 -6.10 28.35 -3.56
N LEU A 129 -6.07 27.53 -4.59
CA LEU A 129 -4.81 27.22 -5.26
C LEU A 129 -4.30 28.48 -5.94
N HIS A 130 -2.99 28.69 -5.91
CA HIS A 130 -2.40 29.77 -6.68
C HIS A 130 -2.61 29.54 -8.18
N SER A 131 -2.77 30.63 -8.94
CA SER A 131 -3.05 30.56 -10.38
C SER A 131 -1.95 29.90 -11.23
N TRP A 132 -0.77 29.64 -10.66
CA TRP A 132 0.36 28.99 -11.31
C TRP A 132 0.44 27.49 -11.01
N VAL A 133 -0.41 26.96 -10.13
CA VAL A 133 -0.49 25.53 -9.84
C VAL A 133 -0.83 24.77 -11.11
N GLU A 134 -0.01 23.77 -11.46
CA GLU A 134 -0.20 22.93 -12.64
C GLU A 134 -0.76 21.55 -12.26
N CYS A 135 -0.52 21.10 -11.03
CA CYS A 135 -0.96 19.81 -10.50
C CYS A 135 -1.09 19.84 -8.98
N GLU A 136 -1.92 18.94 -8.44
CA GLU A 136 -2.14 18.76 -6.99
C GLU A 136 -1.62 17.41 -6.50
N SER A 137 -1.73 16.38 -7.34
CA SER A 137 -1.36 14.99 -7.03
C SER A 137 -0.85 14.26 -8.26
N GLY A 138 -0.12 13.17 -8.06
CA GLY A 138 0.44 12.31 -9.12
C GLY A 138 1.94 12.11 -8.98
N GLU A 139 2.49 11.02 -9.49
CA GLU A 139 3.91 10.68 -9.34
C GLU A 139 4.85 11.65 -10.08
N CYS A 140 4.31 12.42 -11.01
CA CYS A 140 5.00 13.49 -11.74
C CYS A 140 4.60 14.90 -11.28
N CYS A 141 4.00 15.02 -10.09
CA CYS A 141 3.72 16.32 -9.46
C CYS A 141 4.69 16.58 -8.30
N GLU A 142 5.45 17.66 -8.37
CA GLU A 142 6.34 18.08 -7.29
C GLU A 142 6.19 19.59 -7.07
N GLN A 143 5.90 19.99 -5.83
CA GLN A 143 5.67 21.40 -5.46
C GLN A 143 4.65 22.09 -6.40
N CYS A 144 3.60 21.32 -6.74
CA CYS A 144 2.49 21.73 -7.61
C CYS A 144 2.85 22.17 -9.02
N LYS A 145 3.97 21.66 -9.51
CA LYS A 145 4.39 21.77 -10.89
C LYS A 145 4.65 20.40 -11.45
N PHE A 146 4.52 20.29 -12.77
CA PHE A 146 4.96 19.08 -13.44
C PHE A 146 6.47 18.93 -13.26
N THR A 147 6.89 17.74 -12.86
CA THR A 147 8.31 17.41 -12.81
C THR A 147 8.91 17.45 -14.21
N SER A 148 10.21 17.73 -14.32
CA SER A 148 10.87 17.86 -15.61
C SER A 148 10.78 16.58 -16.45
N ALA A 149 10.61 16.74 -17.76
CA ALA A 149 10.60 15.63 -18.69
C ALA A 149 11.86 14.75 -18.53
N GLY A 150 11.67 13.44 -18.38
CA GLY A 150 12.74 12.49 -18.14
C GLY A 150 12.97 12.10 -16.67
N ASN A 151 12.34 12.77 -15.70
CA ASN A 151 12.37 12.31 -14.31
C ASN A 151 11.64 10.97 -14.20
N VAL A 152 12.30 9.95 -13.62
CA VAL A 152 11.72 8.62 -13.47
C VAL A 152 10.63 8.65 -12.39
N CYS A 153 9.39 8.40 -12.77
CA CYS A 153 8.25 8.28 -11.85
C CYS A 153 7.97 6.84 -11.46
N ARG A 154 8.25 5.88 -12.36
CA ARG A 154 8.18 4.45 -12.06
C ARG A 154 9.49 3.76 -12.43
N PRO A 155 10.26 3.24 -11.45
CA PRO A 155 11.46 2.48 -11.76
C PRO A 155 11.09 1.11 -12.34
N ALA A 156 11.93 0.62 -13.26
CA ALA A 156 11.84 -0.75 -13.76
C ALA A 156 12.00 -1.76 -12.62
N ARG A 157 11.04 -2.69 -12.50
CA ARG A 157 11.03 -3.74 -11.46
C ARG A 157 11.93 -4.93 -11.82
N SER A 158 12.20 -5.13 -13.10
CA SER A 158 13.10 -6.17 -13.61
C SER A 158 13.72 -5.74 -14.96
N GLU A 159 14.62 -6.55 -15.52
CA GLU A 159 15.14 -6.30 -16.88
C GLU A 159 14.10 -6.49 -17.99
N CYS A 160 12.92 -7.01 -17.65
CA CYS A 160 11.77 -7.19 -18.55
C CYS A 160 10.75 -6.04 -18.45
N ASP A 161 11.05 -5.04 -17.64
CA ASP A 161 10.18 -3.90 -17.34
C ASP A 161 10.86 -2.61 -17.79
N ILE A 162 10.12 -1.66 -18.36
CA ILE A 162 10.67 -0.38 -18.85
C ILE A 162 10.42 0.66 -17.78
N ALA A 163 11.41 1.47 -17.40
CA ALA A 163 11.13 2.57 -16.47
C ALA A 163 10.38 3.69 -17.18
N GLU A 164 9.29 4.20 -16.61
CA GLU A 164 8.61 5.38 -17.12
C GLU A 164 9.15 6.66 -16.51
N SER A 165 9.18 7.66 -17.37
CA SER A 165 9.59 9.01 -17.02
C SER A 165 8.46 9.99 -17.28
N CYS A 166 8.37 10.98 -16.41
CA CYS A 166 7.47 12.09 -16.54
C CYS A 166 7.66 12.80 -17.89
N THR A 167 6.54 13.26 -18.46
CA THR A 167 6.52 13.96 -19.75
C THR A 167 6.87 15.44 -19.64
N GLY A 168 6.81 15.99 -18.42
CA GLY A 168 6.89 17.43 -18.16
C GLY A 168 5.62 18.22 -18.51
N GLN A 169 4.53 17.53 -18.83
CA GLN A 169 3.26 18.14 -19.24
C GLN A 169 2.04 17.49 -18.55
N SER A 170 2.28 16.54 -17.64
CA SER A 170 1.26 15.79 -16.92
C SER A 170 1.77 15.47 -15.51
N ALA A 171 0.84 15.42 -14.57
CA ALA A 171 1.08 15.00 -13.19
C ALA A 171 1.12 13.47 -13.05
N ASP A 172 0.44 12.78 -13.96
CA ASP A 172 0.39 11.32 -13.97
C ASP A 172 1.66 10.74 -14.61
N CYS A 173 2.19 9.70 -13.99
CA CYS A 173 3.19 8.86 -14.64
C CYS A 173 2.56 8.20 -15.88
N PRO A 174 3.28 8.10 -17.02
CA PRO A 174 2.79 7.34 -18.18
C PRO A 174 2.39 5.91 -17.82
N THR A 175 1.54 5.31 -18.65
CA THR A 175 1.13 3.91 -18.48
C THR A 175 2.34 2.98 -18.48
N ASP A 176 2.30 1.99 -17.61
CA ASP A 176 3.32 0.94 -17.44
C ASP A 176 3.56 0.19 -18.76
N ASP A 177 4.72 0.44 -19.37
CA ASP A 177 5.19 -0.21 -20.58
C ASP A 177 6.20 -1.30 -20.24
N LEU A 178 6.07 -2.44 -20.92
CA LEU A 178 6.87 -3.64 -20.61
C LEU A 178 7.71 -4.02 -21.82
N HIS A 179 8.86 -4.65 -21.58
CA HIS A 179 9.55 -5.31 -22.68
C HIS A 179 8.68 -6.43 -23.25
N ARG A 180 8.80 -6.64 -24.56
CA ARG A 180 8.01 -7.65 -25.27
C ARG A 180 8.13 -9.02 -24.62
N ASN A 181 7.02 -9.72 -24.52
CA ASN A 181 7.02 -11.11 -24.09
C ASN A 181 7.92 -11.94 -25.03
N GLY A 182 8.68 -12.87 -24.44
CA GLY A 182 9.61 -13.73 -25.18
C GLY A 182 11.03 -13.19 -25.34
N GLN A 183 11.32 -11.97 -24.90
CA GLN A 183 12.70 -11.46 -24.85
C GLN A 183 13.54 -12.27 -23.85
N PRO A 184 14.74 -12.76 -24.19
CA PRO A 184 15.60 -13.46 -23.24
C PRO A 184 15.93 -12.58 -22.02
N CYS A 185 15.89 -13.18 -20.84
CA CYS A 185 16.20 -12.51 -19.57
C CYS A 185 17.04 -13.41 -18.66
N LEU A 186 17.66 -12.81 -17.66
CA LEU A 186 18.56 -13.39 -16.67
C LEU A 186 19.62 -14.25 -17.35
N ASN A 187 20.43 -13.67 -18.23
CA ASN A 187 21.46 -14.40 -18.99
C ASN A 187 20.91 -15.64 -19.72
N ASN A 188 19.69 -15.56 -20.29
CA ASN A 188 19.01 -16.61 -21.05
C ASN A 188 18.48 -17.79 -20.19
N PHE A 189 18.38 -17.61 -18.87
CA PHE A 189 17.71 -18.55 -17.97
C PHE A 189 16.17 -18.50 -18.10
N GLY A 190 15.62 -17.39 -18.61
CA GLY A 190 14.19 -17.23 -18.84
C GLY A 190 13.85 -16.39 -20.06
N TYR A 191 12.56 -16.14 -20.22
CA TYR A 191 12.02 -15.22 -21.22
C TYR A 191 11.03 -14.27 -20.54
N CYS A 192 11.04 -13.01 -20.94
CA CYS A 192 10.17 -11.99 -20.40
C CYS A 192 8.71 -12.37 -20.59
N TYR A 193 7.91 -12.16 -19.55
CA TYR A 193 6.48 -12.34 -19.56
C TYR A 193 5.85 -11.33 -18.61
N ASN A 194 5.05 -10.42 -19.16
CA ASN A 194 4.34 -9.36 -18.44
C ASN A 194 5.23 -8.66 -17.41
N GLY A 195 6.37 -8.12 -17.87
CA GLY A 195 7.26 -7.31 -17.05
C GLY A 195 8.22 -8.09 -16.15
N ASN A 196 8.14 -9.42 -16.14
CA ASN A 196 8.93 -10.28 -15.26
C ASN A 196 9.71 -11.34 -16.05
N CYS A 197 10.69 -11.96 -15.41
CA CYS A 197 11.40 -13.13 -15.93
C CYS A 197 11.00 -14.38 -15.11
N PRO A 198 9.85 -15.03 -15.40
CA PRO A 198 9.39 -16.17 -14.63
C PRO A 198 10.34 -17.37 -14.79
N MET A 199 10.76 -17.92 -13.65
CA MET A 199 11.63 -19.08 -13.58
C MET A 199 11.15 -20.06 -12.52
N ILE A 200 11.29 -21.36 -12.82
CA ILE A 200 10.95 -22.45 -11.90
C ILE A 200 11.71 -22.30 -10.57
N ASP A 201 12.97 -21.85 -10.61
CA ASP A 201 13.80 -21.68 -9.41
C ASP A 201 13.25 -20.58 -8.46
N HIS A 202 12.88 -19.42 -9.02
CA HIS A 202 12.26 -18.33 -8.25
C HIS A 202 10.89 -18.74 -7.69
N GLN A 203 10.10 -19.52 -8.44
CA GLN A 203 8.83 -20.05 -7.95
C GLN A 203 9.04 -21.04 -6.79
N CYS A 204 10.07 -21.89 -6.86
CA CYS A 204 10.44 -22.76 -5.74
C CYS A 204 10.84 -21.98 -4.49
N TYR A 205 11.63 -20.92 -4.64
CA TYR A 205 11.96 -20.02 -3.55
C TYR A 205 10.70 -19.34 -2.96
N ALA A 206 9.80 -18.84 -3.81
CA ALA A 206 8.56 -18.17 -3.35
C ALA A 206 7.63 -19.12 -2.56
N LEU A 207 7.56 -20.39 -2.95
CA LEU A 207 6.67 -21.38 -2.32
C LEU A 207 7.24 -22.05 -1.06
N PHE A 208 8.56 -22.21 -0.98
CA PHE A 208 9.22 -23.00 0.09
C PHE A 208 10.28 -22.23 0.88
N GLY A 209 10.70 -21.05 0.41
CA GLY A 209 11.71 -20.21 1.04
C GLY A 209 13.14 -20.58 0.66
N ALA A 210 14.10 -20.01 1.41
CA ALA A 210 15.53 -20.21 1.18
C ALA A 210 15.93 -21.69 1.27
N GLY A 211 16.74 -22.16 0.31
CA GLY A 211 17.19 -23.55 0.22
C GLY A 211 16.31 -24.47 -0.63
N ALA A 212 15.21 -23.96 -1.17
CA ALA A 212 14.45 -24.63 -2.21
C ALA A 212 15.18 -24.52 -3.56
N ALA A 213 15.11 -25.58 -4.35
CA ALA A 213 15.65 -25.65 -5.70
C ALA A 213 14.68 -26.37 -6.63
N VAL A 214 14.90 -26.27 -7.94
CA VAL A 214 14.15 -27.04 -8.93
C VAL A 214 14.32 -28.55 -8.69
N ALA A 215 13.22 -29.32 -8.73
CA ALA A 215 13.27 -30.77 -8.64
C ALA A 215 13.87 -31.41 -9.90
N GLN A 216 14.26 -32.69 -9.79
CA GLN A 216 14.70 -33.46 -10.94
C GLN A 216 13.56 -33.65 -11.96
N ASP A 217 13.90 -33.77 -13.25
CA ASP A 217 12.93 -33.88 -14.35
C ASP A 217 11.92 -35.02 -14.14
N ALA A 218 12.37 -36.16 -13.59
CA ALA A 218 11.51 -37.31 -13.28
C ALA A 218 10.34 -36.97 -12.33
N CYS A 219 10.44 -35.92 -11.50
CA CYS A 219 9.32 -35.48 -10.67
C CYS A 219 8.20 -34.87 -11.51
N PHE A 220 8.52 -34.21 -12.62
CA PHE A 220 7.53 -33.57 -13.49
C PHE A 220 6.75 -34.59 -14.33
N ASP A 221 7.32 -35.77 -14.59
CA ASP A 221 6.63 -36.86 -15.30
C ASP A 221 5.32 -37.29 -14.61
N ILE A 222 5.19 -37.05 -13.31
CA ILE A 222 3.97 -37.31 -12.52
C ILE A 222 2.76 -36.52 -13.08
N ASN A 223 3.01 -35.38 -13.74
CA ASN A 223 1.96 -34.56 -14.37
C ASN A 223 1.27 -35.27 -15.55
N GLN A 224 1.83 -36.35 -16.09
CA GLN A 224 1.17 -37.19 -17.11
C GLN A 224 0.03 -38.05 -16.52
N SER A 225 -0.07 -38.16 -15.20
CA SER A 225 -1.10 -38.99 -14.56
C SER A 225 -2.51 -38.42 -14.70
N GLY A 226 -2.66 -37.09 -14.73
CA GLY A 226 -3.96 -36.41 -14.70
C GLY A 226 -4.72 -36.61 -13.38
N GLN A 227 -4.08 -37.18 -12.34
CA GLN A 227 -4.73 -37.51 -11.08
C GLN A 227 -4.49 -36.42 -10.03
N ASN A 228 -5.51 -36.16 -9.21
CA ASN A 228 -5.46 -35.23 -8.08
C ASN A 228 -4.93 -33.83 -8.48
N TYR A 229 -3.70 -33.52 -8.11
CA TYR A 229 -3.05 -32.21 -8.31
C TYR A 229 -2.02 -32.21 -9.45
N PHE A 230 -1.88 -33.35 -10.16
CA PHE A 230 -0.84 -33.61 -11.15
C PHE A 230 -1.45 -33.67 -12.54
N TYR A 231 -1.62 -32.50 -13.13
CA TYR A 231 -2.24 -32.30 -14.43
C TYR A 231 -1.68 -31.04 -15.08
N CYS A 232 -2.00 -30.82 -16.35
CA CYS A 232 -1.68 -29.56 -17.02
C CYS A 232 -2.87 -28.60 -16.98
N ARG A 233 -4.05 -29.09 -17.35
CA ARG A 233 -5.27 -28.27 -17.47
C ARG A 233 -6.44 -28.89 -16.74
N LYS A 234 -7.46 -28.10 -16.48
CA LYS A 234 -8.74 -28.58 -15.95
C LYS A 234 -9.88 -28.01 -16.78
N GLU A 235 -10.65 -28.88 -17.41
CA GLU A 235 -11.79 -28.50 -18.25
C GLU A 235 -13.05 -29.13 -17.68
N ASN A 236 -14.07 -28.31 -17.40
CA ASN A 236 -15.35 -28.77 -16.84
C ASN A 236 -15.20 -29.66 -15.58
N GLY A 237 -14.23 -29.35 -14.73
CA GLY A 237 -13.95 -30.11 -13.52
C GLY A 237 -13.08 -31.36 -13.72
N VAL A 238 -12.77 -31.73 -14.97
CA VAL A 238 -11.95 -32.88 -15.33
C VAL A 238 -10.49 -32.44 -15.49
N ASN A 239 -9.59 -33.11 -14.78
CA ASN A 239 -8.16 -32.90 -14.92
C ASN A 239 -7.67 -33.53 -16.24
N ILE A 240 -6.93 -32.74 -17.02
CA ILE A 240 -6.32 -33.15 -18.28
C ILE A 240 -4.83 -33.42 -18.02
N PRO A 241 -4.35 -34.65 -18.23
CA PRO A 241 -2.94 -34.98 -18.07
C PRO A 241 -2.09 -34.16 -19.05
N CYS A 242 -0.84 -33.88 -18.66
CA CYS A 242 0.12 -33.28 -19.57
C CYS A 242 0.50 -34.26 -20.69
N ALA A 243 0.75 -33.75 -21.90
CA ALA A 243 1.55 -34.47 -22.87
C ALA A 243 3.01 -34.55 -22.37
N TYR A 244 3.80 -35.45 -22.95
CA TYR A 244 5.18 -35.67 -22.53
C TYR A 244 6.02 -34.39 -22.61
N GLU A 245 5.85 -33.61 -23.67
CA GLU A 245 6.51 -32.32 -23.89
C GLU A 245 6.04 -31.21 -22.94
N ASP A 246 4.85 -31.35 -22.32
CA ASP A 246 4.20 -30.32 -21.51
C ASP A 246 4.39 -30.53 -20.00
N VAL A 247 5.07 -31.60 -19.58
CA VAL A 247 5.19 -31.96 -18.15
C VAL A 247 5.79 -30.85 -17.28
N LYS A 248 6.61 -29.97 -17.87
CA LYS A 248 7.21 -28.80 -17.23
C LYS A 248 6.27 -27.60 -17.10
N CYS A 249 5.03 -27.70 -17.56
CA CYS A 249 4.01 -26.65 -17.51
C CYS A 249 2.77 -27.02 -16.67
N GLY A 250 2.82 -28.17 -16.00
CA GLY A 250 1.80 -28.61 -15.03
C GLY A 250 2.13 -28.21 -13.60
N ARG A 251 1.96 -29.13 -12.64
CA ARG A 251 2.36 -28.93 -11.23
C ARG A 251 3.85 -28.65 -11.14
N LEU A 252 4.22 -27.62 -10.37
CA LEU A 252 5.59 -27.32 -10.05
C LEU A 252 6.13 -28.30 -9.01
N PHE A 253 7.34 -28.82 -9.25
CA PHE A 253 8.07 -29.64 -8.31
C PHE A 253 9.39 -29.00 -7.91
N CYS A 254 9.64 -28.97 -6.60
CA CYS A 254 10.84 -28.43 -5.99
C CYS A 254 11.54 -29.49 -5.15
N LYS A 255 12.86 -29.43 -5.08
CA LYS A 255 13.65 -30.13 -4.07
C LYS A 255 13.78 -29.20 -2.86
N PHE A 256 13.34 -29.68 -1.69
CA PHE A 256 13.46 -28.92 -0.45
C PHE A 256 13.78 -29.87 0.71
N ASN A 257 14.80 -29.52 1.51
CA ASN A 257 15.41 -30.41 2.49
C ASN A 257 15.80 -31.77 1.87
N ASN A 258 15.35 -32.87 2.46
CA ASN A 258 15.63 -34.24 1.99
C ASN A 258 14.56 -34.80 1.04
N PHE A 259 13.61 -33.98 0.61
CA PHE A 259 12.49 -34.44 -0.22
C PHE A 259 12.69 -33.99 -1.68
N PRO A 260 12.78 -34.94 -2.64
CA PRO A 260 13.17 -34.63 -4.03
C PRO A 260 12.05 -34.05 -4.90
N CYS A 261 10.78 -34.38 -4.63
CA CYS A 261 9.62 -33.99 -5.44
C CYS A 261 8.54 -33.32 -4.56
N GLN A 262 8.87 -32.21 -3.91
CA GLN A 262 7.91 -31.42 -3.13
C GLN A 262 7.04 -30.57 -4.05
N TYR A 263 5.76 -30.42 -3.70
CA TYR A 263 4.80 -29.56 -4.41
C TYR A 263 3.89 -28.86 -3.41
N LYS A 264 3.32 -27.73 -3.81
CA LYS A 264 2.28 -27.02 -3.06
C LYS A 264 0.98 -27.05 -3.84
N TYR A 265 -0.13 -27.00 -3.12
CA TYR A 265 -1.47 -26.87 -3.67
C TYR A 265 -2.34 -26.08 -2.70
N SER A 266 -3.40 -25.47 -3.21
CA SER A 266 -4.46 -24.84 -2.43
C SER A 266 -5.80 -25.04 -3.16
N GLU A 267 -6.87 -24.40 -2.68
CA GLU A 267 -8.15 -24.36 -3.39
C GLU A 267 -8.08 -23.55 -4.70
N ASP A 268 -7.13 -22.62 -4.80
CA ASP A 268 -6.76 -21.96 -6.05
C ASP A 268 -6.04 -22.97 -6.94
N LEU A 269 -6.61 -23.23 -8.12
CA LEU A 269 -6.11 -24.23 -9.06
C LEU A 269 -4.74 -23.84 -9.65
N ASP A 270 -4.45 -22.54 -9.73
CA ASP A 270 -3.20 -22.03 -10.27
C ASP A 270 -2.08 -22.01 -9.22
N TYR A 271 -2.43 -21.96 -7.93
CA TYR A 271 -1.43 -21.94 -6.86
C TYR A 271 -0.58 -23.21 -6.85
N GLY A 272 0.74 -23.03 -7.01
CA GLY A 272 1.73 -24.11 -7.08
C GLY A 272 1.83 -24.80 -8.43
N MET A 273 1.14 -24.34 -9.47
CA MET A 273 1.42 -24.72 -10.86
C MET A 273 2.63 -23.94 -11.38
N VAL A 274 3.26 -24.40 -12.46
CA VAL A 274 4.32 -23.63 -13.12
C VAL A 274 3.71 -22.40 -13.80
N ASP A 275 4.19 -21.21 -13.47
CA ASP A 275 3.64 -19.96 -13.99
C ASP A 275 3.70 -19.86 -15.52
N HIS A 276 2.76 -19.12 -16.11
CA HIS A 276 2.80 -18.78 -17.53
C HIS A 276 4.05 -17.96 -17.87
N GLY A 277 4.56 -18.15 -19.08
CA GLY A 277 5.79 -17.55 -19.57
C GLY A 277 7.08 -18.20 -19.04
N THR A 278 7.00 -19.11 -18.06
CA THR A 278 8.17 -19.81 -17.53
C THR A 278 8.85 -20.61 -18.63
N LYS A 279 10.18 -20.52 -18.72
CA LYS A 279 10.98 -21.32 -19.64
C LYS A 279 10.87 -22.82 -19.28
N CYS A 280 10.34 -23.61 -20.19
CA CYS A 280 10.16 -25.06 -20.02
C CYS A 280 11.20 -25.89 -20.80
N ALA A 281 11.79 -25.31 -21.84
CA ALA A 281 12.94 -25.83 -22.59
C ALA A 281 13.65 -24.67 -23.30
N ASP A 282 14.80 -24.91 -23.91
CA ASP A 282 15.46 -23.90 -24.73
C ASP A 282 14.56 -23.48 -25.91
N GLY A 283 14.35 -22.17 -26.05
CA GLY A 283 13.44 -21.60 -27.06
C GLY A 283 11.94 -21.76 -26.75
N LYS A 284 11.57 -22.30 -25.58
CA LYS A 284 10.17 -22.62 -25.25
C LYS A 284 9.71 -22.07 -23.90
N VAL A 285 8.42 -21.76 -23.82
CA VAL A 285 7.74 -21.22 -22.64
C VAL A 285 6.42 -21.93 -22.37
N CYS A 286 5.99 -21.90 -21.11
CA CYS A 286 4.67 -22.37 -20.71
C CYS A 286 3.58 -21.37 -21.10
N ASN A 287 2.75 -21.69 -22.09
CA ASN A 287 1.57 -20.91 -22.45
C ASN A 287 0.34 -21.82 -22.41
N ASN A 288 -0.74 -21.41 -21.73
CA ASN A 288 -1.94 -22.24 -21.52
C ASN A 288 -1.62 -23.68 -21.09
N ARG A 289 -0.62 -23.83 -20.21
CA ARG A 289 -0.15 -25.09 -19.63
C ARG A 289 0.44 -26.06 -20.68
N GLN A 290 1.00 -25.51 -21.77
CA GLN A 290 1.75 -26.23 -22.80
C GLN A 290 3.14 -25.61 -22.99
N CYS A 291 4.12 -26.45 -23.32
CA CYS A 291 5.48 -26.02 -23.61
C CYS A 291 5.65 -25.71 -25.10
N VAL A 292 5.43 -24.46 -25.47
CA VAL A 292 5.38 -23.99 -26.87
C VAL A 292 6.59 -23.14 -27.24
N ASP A 293 6.89 -23.02 -28.53
CA ASP A 293 7.98 -22.17 -29.02
C ASP A 293 7.69 -20.69 -28.74
N VAL A 294 8.68 -20.01 -28.15
CA VAL A 294 8.58 -18.62 -27.69
C VAL A 294 8.23 -17.65 -28.82
N THR A 295 8.61 -17.96 -30.06
CA THR A 295 8.33 -17.16 -31.26
C THR A 295 6.88 -17.23 -31.72
N THR A 296 6.10 -18.18 -31.20
CA THR A 296 4.68 -18.39 -31.55
C THR A 296 3.75 -18.22 -30.34
N ALA A 297 4.32 -17.99 -29.15
CA ALA A 297 3.58 -17.92 -27.91
C ALA A 297 2.89 -16.56 -27.67
N TYR A 298 3.41 -15.48 -28.28
CA TYR A 298 3.03 -14.09 -28.05
C TYR A 298 2.84 -13.32 -29.35
#